data_AF-A0A0B5ID86-F1
#
_entry.id   AF-A0A0B5ID86-F1
#
_cell.length_a   1.000
_cell.length_b   1.000
_cell.length_c   1.000
_cell.angle_alpha   90.00
_cell.angle_beta   90.00
_cell.angle_gamma   90.00
#
_symmetry.space_group_name_H-M   'P 1'
#
loop_
_entity.id
_entity.type
_entity.pdbx_description
1 polymer ?
#
loop_
_entity_poly.entity_id
_entity_poly.type
_entity_poly.pdbx_seq_one_letter_code
_entity_poly.pdbx_strand_id
1 'polypeptide(L)'
;MSNSMKITAGQTTTRTLIDLIRAMDGERATTITYVDSKGEESVRTIEIHNILTTSKGGIIVRAMCRTRGEMRTFTLEQIKAYTVHRIRFVLTVPEEKAGEAFPVAHFVSSIERMIDLELERDYPLPKVMLAA
;
A
#
# COMPACT_ATOMS: atom_id res chain seq x y z
N MET A 1 -15.17 10.20 13.15
CA MET A 1 -14.71 10.44 11.75
C MET A 1 -15.85 11.04 10.94
N SER A 2 -15.55 12.09 10.17
CA SER A 2 -16.51 12.80 9.33
C SER A 2 -16.70 12.07 7.99
N ASN A 3 -17.95 11.91 7.53
CA ASN A 3 -18.29 11.44 6.18
C ASN A 3 -18.09 12.54 5.12
N SER A 4 -17.21 13.51 5.39
CA SER A 4 -16.95 14.65 4.51
C SER A 4 -15.82 14.30 3.55
N MET A 5 -16.01 14.60 2.27
CA MET A 5 -14.96 14.49 1.27
C MET A 5 -13.77 15.41 1.60
N LYS A 6 -12.56 14.88 1.43
CA LYS A 6 -11.28 15.58 1.59
C LYS A 6 -10.57 15.62 0.25
N ILE A 7 -10.07 16.80 -0.12
CA ILE A 7 -9.27 17.00 -1.33
C ILE A 7 -7.79 16.93 -0.96
N THR A 8 -7.00 16.10 -1.64
CA THR A 8 -5.60 15.86 -1.28
C THR A 8 -4.70 17.05 -1.61
N ALA A 9 -5.05 17.87 -2.62
CA ALA A 9 -4.32 19.09 -2.95
C ALA A 9 -4.28 20.13 -1.80
N GLY A 10 -5.28 20.11 -0.90
CA GLY A 10 -5.33 20.96 0.28
C GLY A 10 -4.73 20.33 1.54
N GLN A 11 -4.06 19.18 1.43
CA GLN A 11 -3.52 18.41 2.55
C GLN A 11 -2.08 17.99 2.28
N THR A 12 -1.31 17.81 3.36
CA THR A 12 0.01 17.17 3.24
C THR A 12 -0.15 15.69 2.92
N THR A 13 0.82 15.12 2.21
CA THR A 13 0.86 13.69 1.90
C THR A 13 0.80 12.85 3.18
N THR A 14 1.53 13.25 4.23
CA THR A 14 1.51 12.60 5.54
C THR A 14 0.11 12.56 6.16
N ARG A 15 -0.66 13.66 6.06
CA ARG A 15 -2.01 13.70 6.62
C ARG A 15 -2.96 12.76 5.88
N THR A 16 -2.88 12.76 4.55
CA THR A 16 -3.64 11.80 3.72
C THR A 16 -3.28 10.36 4.11
N LEU A 17 -1.99 10.06 4.22
CA LEU A 17 -1.50 8.74 4.62
C LEU A 17 -2.02 8.31 6.01
N ILE A 18 -1.92 9.19 7.01
CA ILE A 18 -2.44 8.92 8.36
C ILE A 18 -3.94 8.59 8.33
N ASP A 19 -4.72 9.33 7.55
CA ASP A 19 -6.16 9.10 7.45
C ASP A 19 -6.48 7.76 6.77
N LEU A 20 -5.71 7.37 5.74
CA LEU A 20 -5.86 6.07 5.07
C LEU A 20 -5.40 4.89 5.94
N ILE A 21 -4.31 5.04 6.70
CA ILE A 21 -3.87 4.03 7.68
C ILE A 21 -4.95 3.83 8.75
N ARG A 22 -5.50 4.91 9.32
CA ARG A 22 -6.60 4.80 10.28
C ARG A 22 -7.86 4.16 9.70
N ALA A 23 -8.12 4.37 8.41
CA ALA A 23 -9.22 3.70 7.72
C ALA A 23 -8.95 2.20 7.53
N MET A 24 -7.71 1.83 7.20
CA MET A 24 -7.25 0.43 7.12
C MET A 24 -7.37 -0.27 8.49
N ASP A 25 -6.75 0.27 9.54
CA ASP A 25 -6.79 -0.29 10.90
C ASP A 25 -8.22 -0.39 11.44
N GLY A 26 -9.05 0.58 11.08
CA GLY A 26 -10.46 0.62 11.42
C GLY A 26 -11.36 -0.17 10.47
N GLU A 27 -10.82 -0.90 9.50
CA GLU A 27 -11.55 -1.64 8.46
C GLU A 27 -12.72 -0.82 7.87
N ARG A 28 -12.47 0.45 7.55
CA ARG A 28 -13.46 1.40 7.04
C ARG A 28 -13.32 1.56 5.54
N ALA A 29 -14.39 1.25 4.81
CA ALA A 29 -14.36 1.43 3.37
C ALA A 29 -14.20 2.93 3.04
N THR A 30 -13.36 3.20 2.06
CA THR A 30 -12.98 4.56 1.67
C THR A 30 -13.36 4.77 0.22
N THR A 31 -14.08 5.85 -0.09
CA THR A 31 -14.30 6.24 -1.49
C THR A 31 -13.23 7.21 -1.91
N ILE A 32 -12.57 6.93 -3.02
CA ILE A 32 -11.50 7.73 -3.60
C ILE A 32 -11.90 8.26 -4.96
N THR A 33 -11.42 9.45 -5.29
CA THR A 33 -11.29 9.93 -6.68
C THR A 33 -9.86 9.67 -7.11
N TYR A 34 -9.69 8.89 -8.17
CA TYR A 34 -8.40 8.40 -8.63
C TYR A 34 -8.19 8.75 -10.10
N VAL A 35 -7.03 9.33 -10.41
CA VAL A 35 -6.62 9.65 -11.78
C VAL A 35 -5.53 8.66 -12.18
N ASP A 36 -5.81 7.83 -13.18
CA ASP A 36 -4.87 6.80 -13.60
C ASP A 36 -3.68 7.34 -14.40
N SER A 37 -2.81 6.46 -14.90
CA SER A 37 -1.63 6.86 -15.68
C SER A 37 -1.97 7.44 -17.06
N LYS A 38 -3.19 7.23 -17.57
CA LYS A 38 -3.70 7.82 -18.81
C LYS A 38 -4.39 9.16 -18.57
N GLY A 39 -4.55 9.56 -17.30
CA GLY A 39 -5.24 10.78 -16.92
C GLY A 39 -6.75 10.60 -16.78
N GLU A 40 -7.27 9.36 -16.83
CA GLU A 40 -8.70 9.11 -16.68
C GLU A 40 -9.09 9.14 -15.20
N GLU A 41 -10.08 9.96 -14.87
CA GLU A 41 -10.63 10.06 -13.52
C GLU A 41 -11.68 8.98 -13.27
N SER A 42 -11.62 8.34 -12.10
CA SER A 42 -12.63 7.40 -11.64
C SER A 42 -12.91 7.54 -10.15
N VAL A 43 -14.17 7.36 -9.76
CA VAL A 43 -14.59 7.32 -8.36
C VAL A 43 -14.79 5.86 -7.95
N ARG A 44 -14.14 5.43 -6.87
CA ARG A 44 -14.12 4.02 -6.44
C ARG A 44 -14.25 3.90 -4.94
N THR A 45 -15.09 2.98 -4.47
CA THR A 45 -15.08 2.56 -3.07
C THR A 45 -14.13 1.38 -2.89
N ILE A 46 -13.20 1.52 -1.96
CA ILE A 46 -12.10 0.58 -1.72
C ILE A 46 -12.03 0.15 -0.25
N GLU A 47 -11.59 -1.08 -0.02
CA GLU A 47 -11.34 -1.66 1.31
C GLU A 47 -9.83 -1.88 1.43
N ILE A 48 -9.17 -1.00 2.19
CA ILE A 48 -7.71 -0.95 2.25
C ILE A 48 -7.20 -2.09 3.13
N HIS A 49 -6.45 -3.01 2.55
CA HIS A 49 -5.89 -4.15 3.29
C HIS A 49 -4.40 -4.00 3.55
N ASN A 50 -3.69 -3.22 2.73
CA ASN A 50 -2.27 -2.99 2.92
C ASN A 50 -1.84 -1.64 2.32
N ILE A 51 -0.85 -1.00 2.92
CA ILE A 51 -0.20 0.20 2.41
C ILE A 51 1.30 -0.06 2.41
N LEU A 52 1.93 0.04 1.25
CA LEU A 52 3.32 -0.35 1.05
C LEU A 52 4.13 0.78 0.43
N THR A 53 5.41 0.83 0.76
CA THR A 53 6.38 1.67 0.06
C THR A 53 7.04 0.85 -1.04
N THR A 54 7.06 1.40 -2.25
CA THR A 54 7.74 0.80 -3.41
C THR A 54 9.25 0.99 -3.31
N SER A 55 10.02 0.21 -4.06
CA SER A 55 11.49 0.36 -4.14
C SER A 55 11.95 1.73 -4.63
N LYS A 56 11.07 2.48 -5.32
CA LYS A 56 11.33 3.85 -5.78
C LYS A 56 10.90 4.93 -4.78
N GLY A 57 10.46 4.55 -3.58
CA GLY A 57 10.02 5.47 -2.53
C GLY A 57 8.57 5.96 -2.65
N GLY A 58 7.84 5.58 -3.71
CA GLY A 58 6.41 5.89 -3.84
C GLY A 58 5.54 5.02 -2.93
N ILE A 59 4.37 5.52 -2.53
CA ILE A 59 3.43 4.80 -1.65
C ILE A 59 2.28 4.22 -2.48
N ILE A 60 1.98 2.95 -2.26
CA ILE A 60 0.85 2.24 -2.86
C ILE A 60 -0.14 1.75 -1.80
N VAL A 61 -1.42 1.82 -2.14
CA VAL A 61 -2.56 1.37 -1.36
C VAL A 61 -3.14 0.14 -2.06
N ARG A 62 -3.04 -1.03 -1.42
CA ARG A 62 -3.62 -2.28 -1.91
C ARG A 62 -4.98 -2.47 -1.25
N ALA A 63 -6.00 -2.59 -2.08
CA ALA A 63 -7.37 -2.56 -1.60
C ALA A 63 -8.32 -3.39 -2.47
N MET A 64 -9.34 -3.99 -1.86
CA MET A 64 -10.43 -4.59 -2.63
C MET A 64 -11.28 -3.46 -3.22
N CYS A 65 -11.47 -3.46 -4.53
CA CYS A 65 -12.31 -2.47 -5.20
C CYS A 65 -13.75 -2.96 -5.29
N ARG A 66 -14.69 -2.32 -4.60
CA ARG A 66 -16.10 -2.76 -4.58
C ARG A 66 -16.78 -2.77 -5.93
N THR A 67 -16.44 -1.82 -6.80
CA THR A 67 -17.00 -1.76 -8.16
C THR A 67 -16.55 -2.94 -9.02
N ARG A 68 -15.36 -3.50 -8.76
CA ARG A 68 -14.77 -4.56 -9.59
C ARG A 68 -14.78 -5.94 -8.92
N GLY A 69 -14.95 -6.00 -7.58
CA GLY A 69 -14.90 -7.23 -6.82
C GLY A 69 -13.51 -7.85 -6.70
N GLU A 70 -12.45 -7.13 -7.04
CA GLU A 70 -11.08 -7.65 -7.13
C GLU A 70 -10.08 -6.76 -6.36
N MET A 71 -8.95 -7.35 -5.98
CA MET A 71 -7.84 -6.62 -5.35
C MET A 71 -7.14 -5.75 -6.40
N ARG A 72 -6.94 -4.47 -6.08
CA ARG A 72 -6.23 -3.53 -6.94
C ARG A 72 -5.25 -2.68 -6.14
N THR A 73 -4.29 -2.12 -6.86
CA THR A 73 -3.26 -1.22 -6.32
C THR A 73 -3.50 0.19 -6.82
N PHE A 74 -3.49 1.14 -5.89
CA PHE A 74 -3.64 2.57 -6.15
C PHE A 74 -2.41 3.31 -5.64
N THR A 75 -1.77 4.15 -6.44
CA THR A 75 -0.69 5.00 -5.91
C THR A 75 -1.29 6.16 -5.12
N LEU A 76 -0.65 6.54 -4.01
CA LEU A 76 -1.15 7.60 -3.13
C LEU A 76 -1.25 8.95 -3.86
N GLU A 77 -0.29 9.26 -4.74
CA GLU A 77 -0.21 10.52 -5.50
C GLU A 77 -1.36 10.71 -6.50
N GLN A 78 -1.91 9.60 -6.99
CA GLN A 78 -3.01 9.58 -7.94
C GLN A 78 -4.39 9.66 -7.26
N ILE A 79 -4.45 9.56 -5.92
CA ILE A 79 -5.67 9.81 -5.15
C ILE A 79 -5.85 11.32 -4.99
N LYS A 80 -6.85 11.89 -5.65
CA LYS A 80 -7.13 13.34 -5.67
C LYS A 80 -8.11 13.79 -4.61
N ALA A 81 -9.01 12.89 -4.23
CA ALA A 81 -9.94 13.11 -3.13
C ALA A 81 -10.29 11.79 -2.46
N TYR A 82 -10.70 11.84 -1.20
CA TYR A 82 -11.17 10.66 -0.48
C TYR A 82 -12.21 11.00 0.58
N THR A 83 -13.07 10.03 0.86
CA THR A 83 -14.04 10.05 1.96
C THR A 83 -13.93 8.74 2.71
N VAL A 84 -13.57 8.80 4.00
CA VAL A 84 -13.56 7.62 4.88
C VAL A 84 -14.96 7.45 5.44
N HIS A 85 -15.58 6.31 5.16
CA HIS A 85 -16.94 6.05 5.58
C HIS A 85 -17.00 5.35 6.94
N ARG A 86 -18.22 5.23 7.48
CA ARG A 86 -18.49 4.40 8.67
C ARG A 86 -18.81 2.95 8.32
N ILE A 87 -18.92 2.59 7.04
CA ILE A 87 -19.17 1.21 6.62
C ILE A 87 -17.91 0.35 6.78
N ARG A 88 -18.11 -0.92 7.16
CA ARG A 88 -17.02 -1.90 7.33
C ARG A 88 -16.66 -2.58 6.02
N PHE A 89 -15.51 -3.25 6.01
CA PHE A 89 -15.12 -4.15 4.94
C PHE A 89 -16.13 -5.29 4.79
N VAL A 90 -16.36 -5.73 3.56
CA VAL A 90 -17.31 -6.81 3.24
C VAL A 90 -16.78 -7.77 2.18
N LEU A 91 -15.69 -7.42 1.50
CA LEU A 91 -15.10 -8.25 0.47
C LEU A 91 -14.07 -9.20 1.08
N THR A 92 -14.13 -10.46 0.65
CA THR A 92 -13.11 -11.46 0.99
C THR A 92 -11.84 -11.18 0.18
N VAL A 93 -10.72 -11.06 0.87
CA VAL A 93 -9.41 -10.93 0.22
C VAL A 93 -9.01 -12.28 -0.36
N PRO A 94 -8.57 -12.34 -1.64
CA PRO A 94 -7.97 -13.55 -2.17
C PRO A 94 -6.78 -13.98 -1.30
N GLU A 95 -6.69 -15.26 -0.95
CA GLU A 95 -5.50 -15.78 -0.27
C GLU A 95 -4.27 -15.54 -1.15
N GLU A 96 -3.33 -14.75 -0.65
CA GLU A 96 -2.05 -14.60 -1.32
C GLU A 96 -1.31 -15.93 -1.21
N LYS A 97 -1.08 -16.60 -2.35
CA LYS A 97 -0.16 -17.73 -2.39
C LYS A 97 1.20 -17.21 -1.93
N ALA A 98 1.74 -17.80 -0.86
CA ALA A 98 2.95 -17.35 -0.17
C ALA A 98 4.22 -17.23 -1.06
N GLY A 99 4.16 -17.63 -2.34
CA GLY A 99 5.22 -17.44 -3.33
C GLY A 99 5.19 -16.12 -4.13
N GLU A 100 4.10 -15.35 -4.08
CA GLU A 100 3.98 -14.03 -4.76
C GLU A 100 4.06 -12.85 -3.78
N ALA A 101 4.41 -13.14 -2.54
CA ALA A 101 4.64 -12.20 -1.46
C ALA A 101 5.89 -11.34 -1.75
N PHE A 102 5.74 -10.30 -2.58
CA PHE A 102 6.70 -9.19 -2.66
C PHE A 102 6.93 -8.62 -1.26
N PRO A 103 8.19 -8.34 -0.88
CA PRO A 103 8.74 -8.74 0.40
C PRO A 103 7.87 -8.22 1.53
N VAL A 104 7.17 -9.17 2.16
CA VAL A 104 6.59 -9.01 3.48
C VAL A 104 7.77 -8.75 4.39
N ALA A 105 8.01 -7.48 4.70
CA ALA A 105 8.95 -6.94 5.68
C ALA A 105 9.96 -7.98 6.19
N HIS A 106 11.02 -8.29 5.44
CA HIS A 106 12.06 -9.30 5.74
C HIS A 106 11.71 -10.23 6.92
N PHE A 107 10.62 -11.01 6.82
CA PHE A 107 10.29 -11.92 7.90
C PHE A 107 11.24 -13.09 7.77
N VAL A 108 12.21 -13.09 8.67
CA VAL A 108 13.18 -14.14 8.70
C VAL A 108 12.64 -15.27 9.56
N SER A 109 12.54 -16.46 8.97
CA SER A 109 12.02 -17.65 9.63
C SER A 109 12.95 -18.23 10.70
N SER A 110 14.18 -17.70 10.84
CA SER A 110 15.15 -18.12 11.85
C SER A 110 16.05 -16.96 12.27
N ILE A 111 16.65 -17.07 13.46
CA ILE A 111 17.58 -16.05 13.97
C ILE A 111 18.85 -15.98 13.10
N GLU A 112 19.34 -17.13 12.62
CA GLU A 112 20.55 -17.21 11.77
C GLU A 112 20.39 -16.41 10.48
N ARG A 113 19.26 -16.61 9.78
CA ARG A 113 19.01 -15.91 8.53
C ARG A 113 18.81 -14.39 8.74
N MET A 114 18.48 -13.96 9.96
CA MET A 114 18.33 -12.56 10.31
C MET A 114 19.70 -11.95 10.52
N ILE A 115 20.56 -12.66 11.24
CA ILE A 115 21.97 -12.27 11.43
C ILE A 115 22.67 -12.13 10.07
N ASP A 116 22.48 -13.09 9.15
CA ASP A 116 23.09 -13.03 7.82
C ASP A 116 22.65 -11.80 7.02
N LEU A 117 21.36 -11.46 7.04
CA LEU A 117 20.82 -10.30 6.33
C LEU A 117 21.30 -8.98 6.93
N GLU A 118 21.39 -8.90 8.27
CA GLU A 118 21.92 -7.72 8.96
C GLU A 118 23.43 -7.56 8.71
N LEU A 119 24.20 -8.66 8.71
CA LEU A 119 25.62 -8.66 8.37
C LEU A 119 25.86 -8.26 6.91
N GLU A 120 25.06 -8.74 5.96
CA GLU A 120 25.16 -8.36 4.54
C GLU A 120 24.82 -6.87 4.32
N ARG A 121 23.87 -6.32 5.08
CA ARG A 121 23.52 -4.89 5.03
C ARG A 121 24.68 -4.02 5.52
N ASP A 122 25.27 -4.36 6.66
CA ASP A 122 26.27 -3.52 7.33
C ASP A 122 27.69 -3.77 6.82
N TYR A 123 27.97 -4.98 6.33
CA TYR A 123 29.26 -5.42 5.81
C TYR A 123 29.09 -6.13 4.46
N PRO A 124 28.68 -5.42 3.41
CA PRO A 124 28.57 -6.01 2.08
C PRO A 124 29.95 -6.53 1.66
N LEU A 125 30.05 -7.83 1.38
CA LEU A 125 31.28 -8.39 0.86
C LEU A 125 31.67 -7.62 -0.42
N PRO A 126 32.94 -7.23 -0.57
CA PRO A 126 33.37 -6.59 -1.80
C PRO A 126 33.09 -7.55 -2.95
N LYS A 127 32.32 -7.10 -3.95
CA LYS A 127 32.15 -7.83 -5.20
C LYS A 127 33.54 -7.96 -5.82
N VAL A 128 34.16 -9.12 -5.65
CA VAL A 128 35.38 -9.46 -6.36
C VAL A 128 34.98 -9.58 -7.83
N MET A 129 35.19 -8.51 -8.60
CA MET A 129 35.15 -8.60 -10.05
C MET A 129 36.38 -9.40 -10.46
N LEU A 130 36.20 -10.70 -10.66
CA LEU A 130 37.18 -11.50 -11.39
C LEU A 130 37.19 -10.97 -12.83
N ALA A 131 38.23 -10.22 -13.17
CA ALA A 131 38.52 -9.85 -14.55
C ALA A 131 38.78 -11.14 -15.34
N ALA A 132 38.07 -11.29 -16.46
CA ALA A 132 38.23 -12.36 -17.43
C ALA A 132 39.54 -12.23 -18.21
#